data_AF-A0A450X8D3-F1
#
_entry.id   AF-A0A450X8D3-F1
#
_cell.length_a   1.000
_cell.length_b   1.000
_cell.length_c   1.000
_cell.angle_alpha   90.00
_cell.angle_beta   90.00
_cell.angle_gamma   90.00
#
_symmetry.space_group_name_H-M   'P 1'
#
loop_
_entity.id
_entity.type
_entity.pdbx_description
1 polymer ?
#
loop_
_entity_poly.entity_id
_entity_poly.type
_entity_poly.pdbx_seq_one_letter_code
_entity_poly.pdbx_strand_id
1 'polypeptide(L)'
;MNIHEYLCACRELSQFCSQNGWIDNETLEVEIVKKEHGSVIAMVSFEEIIVEAAGCIGGKIPCQGRVRVFLDGDGNATGMEIL
;
A
#
# COMPACT_ATOMS: atom_id res chain seq x y z
N MET A 1 -12.58 -9.19 2.69
CA MET A 1 -11.28 -9.01 1.98
C MET A 1 -10.23 -8.83 3.04
N ASN A 2 -9.14 -9.60 2.97
CA ASN A 2 -8.07 -9.50 3.97
C ASN A 2 -7.28 -8.19 3.75
N ILE A 3 -6.45 -7.81 4.74
CA ILE A 3 -5.71 -6.54 4.71
C ILE A 3 -4.80 -6.43 3.48
N HIS A 4 -4.12 -7.51 3.11
CA HIS A 4 -3.19 -7.50 1.97
C HIS A 4 -3.94 -7.30 0.65
N GLU A 5 -5.00 -8.07 0.42
CA GLU A 5 -5.87 -7.94 -0.76
C GLU A 5 -6.46 -6.53 -0.87
N TYR A 6 -6.87 -5.96 0.27
CA TYR A 6 -7.38 -4.59 0.33
C TYR A 6 -6.32 -3.59 -0.11
N LEU A 7 -5.10 -3.70 0.45
CA LEU A 7 -4.01 -2.78 0.16
C LEU A 7 -3.50 -2.89 -1.29
N CYS A 8 -3.46 -4.09 -1.89
CA CYS A 8 -3.16 -4.27 -3.32
C CYS A 8 -4.15 -3.55 -4.25
N ALA A 9 -5.41 -3.41 -3.83
CA ALA A 9 -6.45 -2.71 -4.58
C ALA A 9 -6.51 -1.21 -4.27
N CYS A 10 -5.78 -0.75 -3.25
CA CYS A 10 -5.90 0.59 -2.69
C CYS A 10 -5.02 1.59 -3.45
N ARG A 11 -5.64 2.50 -4.19
CA ARG A 11 -4.92 3.50 -4.99
C ARG A 11 -4.31 4.60 -4.13
N GLU A 12 -4.83 4.80 -2.93
CA GLU A 12 -4.37 5.78 -1.95
C GLU A 12 -2.90 5.57 -1.55
N LEU A 13 -2.39 4.34 -1.65
CA LEU A 13 -0.97 4.05 -1.46
C LEU A 13 -0.06 4.80 -2.44
N SER A 14 -0.58 5.27 -3.57
CA SER A 14 0.20 6.06 -4.54
C SER A 14 0.62 7.42 -3.97
N GLN A 15 0.06 7.85 -2.84
CA GLN A 15 0.55 9.03 -2.12
C GLN A 15 1.97 8.83 -1.54
N PHE A 16 2.44 7.59 -1.42
CA PHE A 16 3.83 7.29 -1.08
C PHE A 16 4.77 7.27 -2.30
N CYS A 17 4.23 7.34 -3.52
CA CYS A 17 5.02 7.43 -4.74
C CYS A 17 5.66 8.83 -4.86
N SER A 18 6.91 8.84 -5.29
CA SER A 18 7.73 10.05 -5.38
C SER A 18 7.66 10.75 -6.73
N GLN A 19 7.36 10.00 -7.80
CA GLN A 19 7.43 10.43 -9.20
C GLN A 19 6.10 10.22 -9.93
N ASN A 20 5.01 9.94 -9.19
CA ASN A 20 3.71 9.56 -9.73
C ASN A 20 3.78 8.31 -10.64
N GLY A 21 4.68 7.38 -10.34
CA GLY A 21 4.75 6.07 -10.96
C GLY A 21 3.61 5.14 -10.54
N TRP A 22 3.77 3.86 -10.84
CA TRP A 22 2.79 2.83 -10.49
C TRP A 22 3.28 1.95 -9.36
N ILE A 23 2.36 1.54 -8.48
CA ILE A 23 2.67 0.58 -7.43
C ILE A 23 2.88 -0.79 -8.06
N ASP A 24 4.04 -1.39 -7.83
CA ASP A 24 4.30 -2.79 -8.14
C ASP A 24 3.70 -3.69 -7.05
N ASN A 25 2.48 -4.17 -7.29
CA ASN A 25 1.77 -5.04 -6.36
C ASN A 25 2.47 -6.38 -6.11
N GLU A 26 3.39 -6.83 -6.98
CA GLU A 26 4.18 -8.05 -6.73
C GLU A 26 5.22 -7.85 -5.61
N THR A 27 5.53 -6.59 -5.29
CA THR A 27 6.51 -6.19 -4.29
C THR A 27 5.88 -5.58 -3.05
N LEU A 28 4.54 -5.51 -2.99
CA LEU A 28 3.83 -4.96 -1.85
C LEU A 28 3.97 -5.88 -0.63
N GLU A 29 4.66 -5.38 0.38
CA GLU A 29 4.79 -6.03 1.68
C GLU A 29 4.00 -5.24 2.74
N VAL A 30 3.40 -5.98 3.67
CA VAL A 30 2.57 -5.43 4.74
C VAL A 30 3.01 -6.02 6.07
N GLU A 31 3.54 -5.17 6.96
CA GLU A 31 3.94 -5.55 8.31
C GLU A 31 2.99 -4.92 9.33
N ILE A 32 2.34 -5.74 10.16
CA ILE A 32 1.45 -5.23 11.21
C ILE A 32 2.28 -4.76 12.41
N VAL A 33 2.37 -3.45 12.59
CA VAL A 33 3.14 -2.81 13.67
C VAL A 33 2.34 -2.75 14.97
N LYS A 34 1.02 -2.52 14.86
CA LYS A 34 0.14 -2.40 16.04
C LYS A 34 -1.27 -2.90 15.71
N LYS A 35 -1.88 -3.60 16.66
CA LYS A 35 -3.30 -3.94 16.62
C LYS A 35 -4.07 -3.07 17.61
N GLU A 36 -5.22 -2.55 17.18
CA GLU A 36 -6.14 -1.74 17.98
C GLU A 36 -7.55 -2.31 17.86
N HIS A 37 -8.49 -1.83 18.68
CA HIS A 37 -9.86 -2.31 18.63
C HIS A 37 -10.55 -1.78 17.37
N GLY A 38 -10.80 -2.65 16.39
CA GLY A 38 -11.42 -2.29 15.11
C GLY A 38 -10.47 -1.68 14.08
N SER A 39 -9.15 -1.67 14.32
CA SER A 39 -8.16 -1.21 13.34
C SER A 39 -6.78 -1.82 13.56
N VAL A 40 -5.92 -1.72 12.55
CA VAL A 40 -4.50 -2.07 12.64
C VAL A 40 -3.65 -0.95 12.06
N ILE A 41 -2.46 -0.74 12.63
CA ILE A 41 -1.42 0.08 12.01
C ILE A 41 -0.46 -0.86 11.32
N ALA A 42 -0.29 -0.64 10.01
CA ALA A 42 0.62 -1.40 9.18
C ALA A 42 1.71 -0.49 8.61
N MET A 43 2.93 -1.03 8.52
CA MET A 43 3.95 -0.53 7.64
C MET A 43 3.74 -1.18 6.27
N VAL A 44 3.75 -0.37 5.21
CA VAL A 44 3.69 -0.85 3.83
C VAL A 44 4.98 -0.47 3.12
N SER A 45 5.47 -1.38 2.28
CA SER A 45 6.61 -1.14 1.40
C SER A 45 6.36 -1.78 0.04
N PHE A 46 6.80 -1.12 -1.03
CA PHE A 46 6.65 -1.60 -2.41
C PHE A 46 7.63 -0.87 -3.34
N GLU A 47 7.80 -1.36 -4.56
CA GLU A 47 8.50 -0.65 -5.63
C GLU A 47 7.53 0.22 -6.44
N GLU A 48 7.85 1.50 -6.62
CA GLU A 48 7.25 2.41 -7.59
C GLU A 48 7.91 2.19 -8.95
N ILE A 49 7.15 1.74 -9.95
CA ILE A 49 7.58 1.59 -11.33
C ILE A 49 7.48 2.94 -12.04
N ILE A 50 8.61 3.43 -12.56
CA ILE A 50 8.67 4.62 -13.39
C ILE A 50 8.63 4.19 -14.85
N VAL A 51 7.65 4.72 -15.59
CA VAL A 51 7.53 4.45 -17.03
C VAL A 51 8.01 5.65 -17.83
N GLU A 52 8.98 5.39 -18.71
CA GLU A 52 9.48 6.37 -19.66
C GLU A 52 8.64 6.39 -20.94
N ALA A 53 8.85 7.42 -21.77
CA ALA A 53 8.22 7.51 -23.07
C ALA A 53 8.43 6.21 -23.89
N ALA A 54 7.41 5.82 -24.65
CA ALA A 54 7.30 4.54 -25.37
C ALA A 54 6.98 3.28 -24.52
N GLY A 55 6.64 3.43 -23.23
CA GLY A 55 6.14 2.32 -22.41
C GLY A 55 7.23 1.42 -21.84
N CYS A 56 8.49 1.88 -21.89
CA CYS A 56 9.61 1.19 -21.25
C CYS A 56 9.62 1.47 -19.74
N ILE A 57 9.98 0.47 -18.94
CA ILE A 57 10.28 0.68 -17.52
C ILE A 57 11.60 1.45 -17.44
N GLY A 58 11.54 2.71 -17.02
CA GLY A 58 12.70 3.58 -16.82
C GLY A 58 13.40 3.35 -15.47
N GLY A 59 12.72 2.67 -14.54
CA GLY A 59 13.31 2.27 -13.27
C GLY A 59 12.28 1.85 -12.23
N LYS A 60 12.79 1.45 -11.07
CA LYS A 60 12.00 1.16 -9.87
C LYS A 60 12.57 1.91 -8.68
N ILE A 61 11.71 2.45 -7.82
CA ILE A 61 12.08 3.20 -6.63
C ILE A 61 11.40 2.57 -5.41
N PRO A 62 12.12 2.24 -4.32
CA PRO A 62 11.47 1.73 -3.12
C PRO A 62 10.67 2.83 -2.42
N CYS A 63 9.39 2.55 -2.18
CA CYS A 63 8.46 3.38 -1.43
C CYS A 63 8.05 2.68 -0.15
N GLN A 64 7.81 3.46 0.90
CA GLN A 64 7.34 2.93 2.17
C GLN A 64 6.53 3.97 2.93
N GLY A 65 5.58 3.52 3.75
CA GLY A 65 4.74 4.40 4.55
C GLY A 65 3.97 3.67 5.62
N ARG A 66 3.29 4.42 6.48
CA ARG A 66 2.41 3.87 7.51
C ARG A 66 0.97 4.14 7.15
N VAL A 67 0.14 3.14 7.38
CA VAL A 67 -1.29 3.22 7.16
C VAL A 67 -2.02 2.69 8.38
N ARG A 68 -3.18 3.27 8.67
CA ARG A 68 -4.18 2.63 9.51
C ARG A 68 -5.21 1.98 8.61
N VAL A 69 -5.50 0.71 8.86
CA VAL A 69 -6.56 -0.06 8.18
C VAL A 69 -7.68 -0.30 9.18
N PHE A 70 -8.90 0.09 8.83
CA PHE A 70 -10.10 -0.14 9.62
C PHE A 70 -10.66 -1.52 9.33
N LEU A 71 -11.12 -2.22 10.36
CA LEU A 71 -11.63 -3.58 10.29
C LEU A 71 -13.11 -3.64 10.69
N ASP A 72 -13.88 -4.53 10.05
CA ASP A 72 -15.22 -4.90 10.52
C ASP A 72 -15.19 -5.94 11.66
N GLY A 73 -16.37 -6.36 12.12
CA GLY A 73 -16.52 -7.36 13.17
C GLY A 73 -16.00 -8.75 12.80
N ASP A 74 -15.80 -9.02 11.52
CA ASP A 74 -15.24 -10.27 10.98
C ASP A 74 -13.73 -10.15 10.69
N GLY A 75 -13.13 -8.98 10.94
CA GLY A 75 -11.72 -8.71 10.71
C GLY A 75 -11.37 -8.40 9.25
N ASN A 76 -12.35 -8.12 8.39
CA ASN A 76 -12.09 -7.68 7.02
C ASN A 76 -11.77 -6.19 6.99
N ALA A 77 -10.88 -5.80 6.08
CA ALA A 77 -10.58 -4.39 5.84
C ALA A 77 -11.78 -3.68 5.19
N THR A 78 -12.17 -2.54 5.77
CA THR A 78 -13.30 -1.71 5.31
C THR A 78 -12.89 -0.30 4.88
N GLY A 79 -11.68 0.13 5.24
CA GLY A 79 -11.16 1.45 4.92
C GLY A 79 -9.68 1.56 5.28
N MET A 80 -9.02 2.62 4.79
CA MET A 80 -7.69 2.99 5.25
C MET A 80 -7.47 4.50 5.30
N GLU A 81 -6.46 4.91 6.07
CA GLU A 81 -5.89 6.26 6.08
C GLU A 81 -4.36 6.21 6.15
N ILE A 82 -3.71 7.23 5.61
CA ILE A 82 -2.26 7.44 5.72
C ILE A 82 -1.95 8.16 7.03
N LEU A 83 -0.84 7.77 7.68
CA LEU A 83 -0.35 8.33 8.94
C LEU A 83 0.86 9.24 8.76
#